data_AF-A0AAV8QZ12-F1
#
_entry.id   AF-A0AAV8QZ12-F1
#
_cell.length_a   1.000
_cell.length_b   1.000
_cell.length_c   1.000
_cell.angle_alpha   90.00
_cell.angle_beta   90.00
_cell.angle_gamma   90.00
#
_symmetry.space_group_name_H-M   'P 1'
#
loop_
_entity.id
_entity.type
_entity.pdbx_description
1 polymer ?
#
loop_
_entity_poly.entity_id
_entity_poly.type
_entity_poly.pdbx_seq_one_letter_code
_entity_poly.pdbx_strand_id
1 'polypeptide(L)'
;MSGSGSDETEAIARASAAAEELYRLRDTYFPRDPEEKTSRLRTLADAALALLDSLPLEQRKSPLQRANYEYLRGKMLDVFPDYIKEAEDHLSKAVKLNPSLADAWLCLGNCIWKKGDLPSAKNCFSLALSKGPNKKILCQLSMLERSLAQGAENKAASIEESIKHAREAVLLDIKDGNSWYNLGNACLTSFFVTGAWDHAKLQQSLKAYQNAEKDELMHSNPDLYFNCASANKYLENYERALHGFEAATLKDPGLNADDEAQKITSLLDKIESSLKGLSRSKRLASLVSTLGEVILKSSHGKATVNVLKEGLNKAVAIIGKVFLFIKHENIAPLYYLICDSDQTCFVLSVYGLHSDAIKEGDRVILMEPHYQVIDFSWKGKHYHFQSIRVDFVEQILVNEKYVFAVVLEILSKLGAYEWSSAWFHRERERERNNGIGKRRVKLSACQSPEFEWLTV
;
A
#
# COMPACT_ATOMS: atom_id res chain seq x y z
N MET A 1 -57.00 -20.54 5.57
CA MET A 1 -55.64 -20.98 5.93
C MET A 1 -54.68 -20.51 4.84
N SER A 2 -54.23 -19.26 4.93
CA SER A 2 -53.31 -18.64 3.96
C SER A 2 -52.32 -17.67 4.63
N GLY A 3 -52.18 -17.73 5.96
CA GLY A 3 -51.39 -16.79 6.76
C GLY A 3 -50.07 -17.33 7.31
N SER A 4 -49.70 -18.60 7.09
CA SER A 4 -48.45 -19.15 7.65
C SER A 4 -47.22 -18.91 6.77
N GLY A 5 -47.40 -18.85 5.43
CA GLY A 5 -46.27 -18.69 4.50
C GLY A 5 -45.64 -17.29 4.47
N SER A 6 -46.39 -16.24 4.87
CA SER A 6 -45.89 -14.86 4.95
C SER A 6 -44.96 -14.68 6.16
N ASP A 7 -45.45 -15.08 7.32
CA ASP A 7 -44.78 -14.92 8.61
C ASP A 7 -43.51 -15.78 8.68
N GLU A 8 -43.52 -16.94 7.99
CA GLU A 8 -42.35 -17.82 7.90
C GLU A 8 -41.20 -17.20 7.09
N THR A 9 -41.52 -16.61 5.94
CA THR A 9 -40.54 -15.94 5.09
C THR A 9 -39.97 -14.70 5.78
N GLU A 10 -40.81 -14.00 6.54
CA GLU A 10 -40.44 -12.83 7.32
C GLU A 10 -39.46 -13.14 8.46
N ALA A 11 -39.61 -14.29 9.13
CA ALA A 11 -38.72 -14.70 10.21
C ALA A 11 -37.26 -14.94 9.75
N ILE A 12 -37.07 -15.66 8.63
CA ILE A 12 -35.74 -15.86 8.03
C ILE A 12 -35.15 -14.54 7.54
N ALA A 13 -35.98 -13.69 6.92
CA ALA A 13 -35.55 -12.37 6.47
C ALA A 13 -35.06 -11.50 7.64
N ARG A 14 -35.74 -11.56 8.78
CA ARG A 14 -35.31 -10.88 10.02
C ARG A 14 -33.97 -11.40 10.55
N ALA A 15 -33.78 -12.72 10.58
CA ALA A 15 -32.50 -13.30 11.00
C ALA A 15 -31.36 -12.93 10.04
N SER A 16 -31.63 -12.93 8.73
CA SER A 16 -30.67 -12.47 7.72
C SER A 16 -30.34 -10.98 7.87
N ALA A 17 -31.33 -10.13 8.11
CA ALA A 17 -31.11 -8.70 8.34
C ALA A 17 -30.27 -8.44 9.61
N ALA A 18 -30.50 -9.22 10.67
CA ALA A 18 -29.68 -9.17 11.88
C ALA A 18 -28.22 -9.57 11.60
N ALA A 19 -27.98 -10.58 10.74
CA ALA A 19 -26.64 -10.95 10.32
C ALA A 19 -25.95 -9.86 9.46
N GLU A 20 -26.70 -9.14 8.61
CA GLU A 20 -26.14 -8.01 7.86
C GLU A 20 -25.81 -6.82 8.78
N GLU A 21 -26.66 -6.54 9.76
CA GLU A 21 -26.41 -5.48 10.74
C GLU A 21 -25.15 -5.75 11.58
N LEU A 22 -24.91 -7.01 11.93
CA LEU A 22 -23.68 -7.44 12.59
C LEU A 22 -22.42 -7.09 11.79
N TYR A 23 -22.43 -7.43 10.49
CA TYR A 23 -21.30 -7.15 9.61
C TYR A 23 -21.17 -5.66 9.33
N ARG A 24 -22.29 -4.91 9.24
CA ARG A 24 -22.27 -3.45 9.14
C ARG A 24 -21.60 -2.83 10.37
N LEU A 25 -21.95 -3.23 11.59
CA LEU A 25 -21.27 -2.76 12.80
C LEU A 25 -19.78 -3.12 12.77
N ARG A 26 -19.45 -4.37 12.45
CA ARG A 26 -18.06 -4.84 12.36
C ARG A 26 -17.23 -3.99 11.41
N ASP A 27 -17.78 -3.62 10.26
CA ASP A 27 -17.06 -2.97 9.15
C ASP A 27 -17.09 -1.44 9.20
N THR A 28 -17.95 -0.83 10.03
CA THR A 28 -18.14 0.63 10.03
C THR A 28 -17.99 1.29 11.38
N TYR A 29 -17.87 0.52 12.47
CA TYR A 29 -17.72 1.05 13.82
C TYR A 29 -16.32 0.76 14.39
N PHE A 30 -15.56 1.83 14.62
CA PHE A 30 -14.18 1.77 15.10
C PHE A 30 -13.99 2.71 16.31
N PRO A 31 -14.41 2.29 17.51
CA PRO A 31 -14.22 3.06 18.74
C PRO A 31 -12.74 3.08 19.14
N ARG A 32 -12.36 4.07 19.97
CA ARG A 32 -11.02 4.13 20.56
C ARG A 32 -10.71 2.94 21.46
N ASP A 33 -11.72 2.40 22.12
CA ASP A 33 -11.61 1.22 22.97
C ASP A 33 -12.11 -0.02 22.20
N PRO A 34 -11.22 -0.96 21.82
CA PRO A 34 -11.61 -2.19 21.14
C PRO A 34 -12.58 -3.07 21.93
N GLU A 35 -12.61 -2.96 23.27
CA GLU A 35 -13.54 -3.72 24.10
C GLU A 35 -14.99 -3.26 23.89
N GLU A 36 -15.21 -1.97 23.62
CA GLU A 36 -16.53 -1.43 23.29
C GLU A 36 -17.09 -2.07 22.02
N LYS A 37 -16.28 -2.16 20.95
CA LYS A 37 -16.66 -2.83 19.69
C LYS A 37 -17.01 -4.29 19.94
N THR A 38 -16.14 -5.00 20.66
CA THR A 38 -16.32 -6.42 20.97
C THR A 38 -17.59 -6.67 21.78
N SER A 39 -17.88 -5.84 22.79
CA SER A 39 -19.07 -5.95 23.62
C SER A 39 -20.37 -5.71 22.83
N ARG A 40 -20.38 -4.69 21.96
CA ARG A 40 -21.53 -4.41 21.08
C ARG A 40 -21.76 -5.54 20.07
N LEU A 41 -20.70 -6.04 19.45
CA LEU A 41 -20.77 -7.18 18.53
C LEU A 41 -21.33 -8.42 19.24
N ARG A 42 -20.87 -8.71 20.47
CA ARG A 42 -21.39 -9.83 21.27
C ARG A 42 -22.88 -9.70 21.55
N THR A 43 -23.31 -8.53 22.01
CA THR A 43 -24.74 -8.27 22.31
C THR A 43 -25.62 -8.46 21.07
N LEU A 44 -25.20 -7.93 19.92
CA LEU A 44 -25.93 -8.11 18.67
C LEU A 44 -25.87 -9.56 18.17
N ALA A 45 -24.76 -10.27 18.37
CA ALA A 45 -24.60 -11.64 17.94
C ALA A 45 -25.54 -12.56 18.73
N ASP A 46 -25.58 -12.39 20.05
CA ASP A 46 -26.50 -13.12 20.93
C ASP A 46 -27.96 -12.87 20.55
N ALA A 47 -28.33 -11.62 20.25
CA ALA A 47 -29.66 -11.29 19.77
C ALA A 47 -29.99 -11.90 18.40
N ALA A 48 -29.05 -11.86 17.45
CA ALA A 48 -29.22 -12.45 16.12
C ALA A 48 -29.34 -13.97 16.17
N LEU A 49 -28.53 -14.62 17.02
CA LEU A 49 -28.60 -16.06 17.28
C LEU A 49 -29.92 -16.45 17.95
N ALA A 50 -30.40 -15.68 18.92
CA ALA A 50 -31.70 -15.92 19.56
C ALA A 50 -32.86 -15.81 18.54
N LEU A 51 -32.81 -14.83 17.63
CA LEU A 51 -33.77 -14.73 16.52
C LEU A 51 -33.70 -15.95 15.61
N LEU A 52 -32.49 -16.39 15.25
CA LEU A 52 -32.30 -17.57 14.41
C LEU A 52 -32.79 -18.86 15.11
N ASP A 53 -32.53 -19.00 16.41
CA ASP A 53 -32.95 -20.17 17.19
C ASP A 53 -34.47 -20.24 17.38
N SER A 54 -35.15 -19.09 17.36
CA SER A 54 -36.62 -19.01 17.40
C SER A 54 -37.31 -19.47 16.11
N LEU A 55 -36.57 -19.71 15.02
CA LEU A 55 -37.16 -20.16 13.76
C LEU A 55 -37.84 -21.54 13.91
N PRO A 56 -39.11 -21.70 13.46
CA PRO A 56 -39.84 -22.97 13.53
C PRO A 56 -39.11 -24.14 12.87
N LEU A 57 -39.35 -25.37 13.34
CA LEU A 57 -38.76 -26.59 12.78
C LEU A 57 -39.14 -26.79 11.31
N GLU A 58 -40.32 -26.32 10.91
CA GLU A 58 -40.83 -26.27 9.53
C GLU A 58 -39.83 -25.62 8.58
N GLN A 59 -39.13 -24.59 9.05
CA GLN A 59 -38.12 -23.85 8.30
C GLN A 59 -36.74 -24.51 8.34
N ARG A 60 -36.66 -25.75 8.85
CA ARG A 60 -35.44 -26.56 8.91
C ARG A 60 -35.69 -27.98 8.39
N LYS A 61 -36.75 -28.20 7.60
CA LYS A 61 -37.11 -29.53 7.08
C LYS A 61 -36.32 -29.89 5.82
N SER A 62 -36.27 -29.00 4.84
CA SER A 62 -35.56 -29.28 3.57
C SER A 62 -34.04 -29.08 3.69
N PRO A 63 -33.22 -29.77 2.87
CA PRO A 63 -31.77 -29.55 2.86
C PRO A 63 -31.37 -28.10 2.61
N LEU A 64 -32.07 -27.38 1.71
CA LEU A 64 -31.77 -25.98 1.40
C LEU A 64 -32.07 -25.03 2.57
N GLN A 65 -33.20 -25.23 3.24
CA GLN A 65 -33.55 -24.48 4.44
C GLN A 65 -32.55 -24.72 5.58
N ARG A 66 -32.16 -25.98 5.80
CA ARG A 66 -31.12 -26.33 6.77
C ARG A 66 -29.79 -25.70 6.39
N ALA A 67 -29.41 -25.72 5.11
CA ALA A 67 -28.18 -25.07 4.65
C ALA A 67 -28.17 -23.57 4.98
N ASN A 68 -29.30 -22.87 4.74
CA ASN A 68 -29.42 -21.45 5.06
C ASN A 68 -29.37 -21.19 6.57
N TYR A 69 -30.01 -22.01 7.40
CA TYR A 69 -29.93 -21.90 8.86
C TYR A 69 -28.48 -22.07 9.35
N GLU A 70 -27.81 -23.13 8.89
CA GLU A 70 -26.40 -23.42 9.24
C GLU A 70 -25.47 -22.30 8.76
N TYR A 71 -25.71 -21.76 7.55
CA TYR A 71 -24.98 -20.61 7.01
C TYR A 71 -25.15 -19.37 7.88
N LEU A 72 -26.39 -18.99 8.23
CA LEU A 72 -26.66 -17.80 9.04
C LEU A 72 -26.03 -17.94 10.43
N ARG A 73 -26.14 -19.11 11.06
CA ARG A 73 -25.52 -19.37 12.37
C ARG A 73 -24.01 -19.22 12.30
N GLY A 74 -23.40 -19.87 11.30
CA GLY A 74 -21.96 -19.78 11.05
C GLY A 74 -21.49 -18.34 10.79
N LYS A 75 -22.23 -17.58 9.97
CA LYS A 75 -21.95 -16.17 9.68
C LYS A 75 -22.02 -15.30 10.93
N MET A 76 -23.06 -15.47 11.76
CA MET A 76 -23.20 -14.71 13.02
C MET A 76 -22.06 -15.01 14.00
N LEU A 77 -21.62 -16.26 14.08
CA LEU A 77 -20.48 -16.66 14.91
C LEU A 77 -19.13 -16.15 14.35
N ASP A 78 -18.98 -16.07 13.03
CA ASP A 78 -17.76 -15.57 12.36
C ASP A 78 -17.62 -14.03 12.40
N VAL A 79 -18.49 -13.29 13.11
CA VAL A 79 -18.39 -11.82 13.14
C VAL A 79 -17.12 -11.33 13.87
N PHE A 80 -16.58 -12.13 14.79
CA PHE A 80 -15.43 -11.74 15.62
C PHE A 80 -14.09 -11.88 14.86
N PRO A 81 -13.05 -11.13 15.24
CA PRO A 81 -11.73 -11.23 14.63
C PRO A 81 -11.09 -12.62 14.78
N ASP A 82 -11.28 -13.24 15.94
CA ASP A 82 -10.67 -14.52 16.27
C ASP A 82 -11.40 -15.71 15.64
N TYR A 83 -10.64 -16.77 15.36
CA TYR A 83 -11.20 -18.02 14.86
C TYR A 83 -12.11 -18.70 15.89
N ILE A 84 -13.33 -19.03 15.46
CA ILE A 84 -14.31 -19.78 16.25
C ILE A 84 -14.61 -21.09 15.54
N LYS A 85 -14.19 -22.20 16.15
CA LYS A 85 -14.40 -23.55 15.61
C LYS A 85 -15.87 -23.87 15.32
N GLU A 86 -16.77 -23.41 16.19
CA GLU A 86 -18.21 -23.62 16.00
C GLU A 86 -18.72 -22.95 14.71
N ALA A 87 -18.17 -21.79 14.32
CA ALA A 87 -18.50 -21.14 13.06
C ALA A 87 -18.08 -22.01 11.86
N GLU A 88 -16.85 -22.54 11.88
CA GLU A 88 -16.35 -23.47 10.84
C GLU A 88 -17.25 -24.71 10.72
N ASP A 89 -17.67 -25.30 11.85
CA ASP A 89 -18.52 -26.50 11.87
C ASP A 89 -19.89 -26.24 11.21
N HIS A 90 -20.51 -25.09 11.51
CA HIS A 90 -21.78 -24.68 10.89
C HIS A 90 -21.63 -24.35 9.41
N LEU A 91 -20.62 -23.58 9.03
CA LEU A 91 -20.36 -23.22 7.63
C LEU A 91 -20.02 -24.46 6.79
N SER A 92 -19.26 -25.40 7.35
CA SER A 92 -18.95 -26.69 6.72
C SER A 92 -20.20 -27.53 6.48
N LYS A 93 -21.18 -27.54 7.41
CA LYS A 93 -22.47 -28.19 7.20
C LYS A 93 -23.27 -27.48 6.11
N ALA A 94 -23.28 -26.15 6.11
CA ALA A 94 -24.01 -25.36 5.11
C ALA A 94 -23.57 -25.68 3.68
N VAL A 95 -22.26 -25.69 3.41
CA VAL A 95 -21.72 -25.99 2.07
C VAL A 95 -21.91 -27.46 1.66
N LYS A 96 -21.99 -28.40 2.62
CA LYS A 96 -22.32 -29.81 2.33
C LYS A 96 -23.79 -29.98 1.96
N LEU A 97 -24.68 -29.26 2.63
CA LEU A 97 -26.13 -29.32 2.38
C LEU A 97 -26.51 -28.57 1.10
N ASN A 98 -25.85 -27.44 0.81
CA ASN A 98 -26.03 -26.68 -0.42
C ASN A 98 -24.67 -26.23 -1.00
N PRO A 99 -24.04 -27.05 -1.85
CA PRO A 99 -22.75 -26.71 -2.46
C PRO A 99 -22.77 -25.49 -3.39
N SER A 100 -23.95 -25.02 -3.79
CA SER A 100 -24.13 -23.85 -4.66
C SER A 100 -24.28 -22.53 -3.89
N LEU A 101 -24.32 -22.58 -2.55
CA LEU A 101 -24.44 -21.38 -1.71
C LEU A 101 -23.10 -20.64 -1.62
N ALA A 102 -22.85 -19.74 -2.57
CA ALA A 102 -21.58 -19.01 -2.70
C ALA A 102 -21.21 -18.22 -1.43
N ASP A 103 -22.18 -17.58 -0.77
CA ASP A 103 -21.94 -16.82 0.47
C ASP A 103 -21.51 -17.71 1.65
N ALA A 104 -21.94 -18.98 1.69
CA ALA A 104 -21.49 -19.92 2.71
C ALA A 104 -20.04 -20.35 2.48
N TRP A 105 -19.64 -20.55 1.21
CA TRP A 105 -18.24 -20.79 0.88
C TRP A 105 -17.35 -19.58 1.17
N LEU A 106 -17.84 -18.37 0.89
CA LEU A 106 -17.17 -17.13 1.23
C LEU A 106 -16.92 -17.02 2.74
N CYS A 107 -17.95 -17.22 3.56
CA CYS A 107 -17.81 -17.19 5.02
C CYS A 107 -16.91 -18.32 5.52
N LEU A 108 -17.03 -19.54 4.97
CA LEU A 108 -16.16 -20.67 5.34
C LEU A 108 -14.69 -20.36 5.04
N GLY A 109 -14.41 -19.80 3.86
CA GLY A 109 -13.06 -19.40 3.48
C GLY A 109 -12.48 -18.34 4.42
N ASN A 110 -13.27 -17.33 4.80
CA ASN A 110 -12.85 -16.31 5.77
C ASN A 110 -12.59 -16.92 7.16
N CYS A 111 -13.46 -17.82 7.62
CA CYS A 111 -13.31 -18.50 8.90
C CYS A 111 -12.02 -19.35 8.93
N ILE A 112 -11.74 -20.09 7.86
CA ILE A 112 -10.50 -20.88 7.70
C ILE A 112 -9.28 -19.98 7.55
N TRP A 113 -9.41 -18.80 6.94
CA TRP A 113 -8.34 -17.82 6.91
C TRP A 113 -7.98 -17.37 8.33
N LYS A 114 -8.95 -17.03 9.19
CA LYS A 114 -8.69 -16.70 10.61
C LYS A 114 -8.01 -17.82 11.39
N LYS A 115 -8.23 -19.08 11.00
CA LYS A 115 -7.53 -20.26 11.56
C LYS A 115 -6.04 -20.31 11.18
N GLY A 116 -5.63 -19.56 10.15
CA GLY A 116 -4.27 -19.54 9.60
C GLY A 116 -4.03 -20.52 8.45
N ASP A 117 -5.03 -21.30 8.03
CA ASP A 117 -4.90 -22.27 6.93
C ASP A 117 -5.20 -21.60 5.58
N LEU A 118 -4.25 -20.79 5.12
CA LEU A 118 -4.36 -20.02 3.88
C LEU A 118 -4.60 -20.91 2.63
N PRO A 119 -3.93 -22.09 2.48
CA PRO A 119 -4.22 -23.00 1.37
C PRO A 119 -5.67 -23.50 1.35
N SER A 120 -6.23 -23.92 2.50
CA SER A 120 -7.62 -24.36 2.58
C SER A 120 -8.62 -23.22 2.35
N ALA A 121 -8.31 -22.01 2.82
CA ALA A 121 -9.12 -20.82 2.52
C ALA A 121 -9.16 -20.55 1.01
N LYS A 122 -8.01 -20.63 0.32
CA LYS A 122 -7.95 -20.49 -1.15
C LYS A 122 -8.83 -21.51 -1.85
N ASN A 123 -8.78 -22.78 -1.42
CA ASN A 123 -9.60 -23.84 -1.98
C ASN A 123 -11.10 -23.54 -1.82
N CYS A 124 -11.53 -23.02 -0.66
CA CYS A 124 -12.94 -22.64 -0.45
C CYS A 124 -13.39 -21.56 -1.44
N PHE A 125 -12.60 -20.52 -1.64
CA PHE A 125 -12.92 -19.46 -2.59
C PHE A 125 -12.89 -19.95 -4.05
N SER A 126 -11.93 -20.78 -4.43
CA SER A 126 -11.87 -21.37 -5.78
C SER A 126 -13.07 -22.28 -6.05
N LEU A 127 -13.49 -23.09 -5.08
CA LEU A 127 -14.71 -23.90 -5.17
C LEU A 127 -15.95 -23.02 -5.32
N ALA A 128 -16.03 -21.91 -4.60
CA ALA A 128 -17.13 -20.96 -4.72
C ALA A 128 -17.20 -20.35 -6.13
N LEU A 129 -16.06 -19.93 -6.69
CA LEU A 129 -15.99 -19.40 -8.07
C LEU A 129 -16.32 -20.45 -9.14
N SER A 130 -16.07 -21.74 -8.87
CA SER A 130 -16.48 -22.82 -9.78
C SER A 130 -18.00 -22.92 -9.95
N LYS A 131 -18.78 -22.31 -9.05
CA LYS A 131 -20.25 -22.24 -9.13
C LYS A 131 -20.76 -21.01 -9.87
N GLY A 132 -19.92 -20.01 -10.05
CA GLY A 132 -20.24 -18.78 -10.77
C GLY A 132 -19.33 -17.62 -10.37
N PRO A 133 -19.16 -16.63 -11.26
CA PRO A 133 -18.38 -15.44 -10.95
C PRO A 133 -19.02 -14.64 -9.81
N ASN A 134 -18.22 -14.19 -8.85
CA ASN A 134 -18.69 -13.42 -7.71
C ASN A 134 -17.62 -12.40 -7.27
N LYS A 135 -17.97 -11.10 -7.30
CA LYS A 135 -17.04 -10.01 -6.98
C LYS A 135 -16.50 -10.06 -5.55
N LYS A 136 -17.31 -10.46 -4.56
CA LYS A 136 -16.88 -10.54 -3.15
C LYS A 136 -15.82 -11.63 -2.98
N ILE A 137 -16.03 -12.78 -3.62
CA ILE A 137 -15.07 -13.91 -3.57
C ILE A 137 -13.78 -13.55 -4.30
N LEU A 138 -13.86 -12.88 -5.46
CA LEU A 138 -12.68 -12.39 -6.18
C LEU A 138 -11.88 -11.37 -5.36
N CYS A 139 -12.55 -10.48 -4.63
CA CYS A 139 -11.88 -9.58 -3.68
C CYS A 139 -11.15 -10.36 -2.58
N GLN A 140 -11.81 -11.33 -1.95
CA GLN A 140 -11.18 -12.15 -0.91
C GLN A 140 -9.98 -12.95 -1.42
N LEU A 141 -10.05 -13.51 -2.64
CA LEU A 141 -8.90 -14.16 -3.28
C LEU A 141 -7.75 -13.18 -3.51
N SER A 142 -8.07 -11.99 -4.01
CA SER A 142 -7.06 -10.94 -4.19
C SER A 142 -6.36 -10.63 -2.87
N MET A 143 -7.09 -10.48 -1.77
CA MET A 143 -6.53 -10.21 -0.44
C MET A 143 -5.67 -11.38 0.07
N LEU A 144 -6.20 -12.61 -0.02
CA LEU A 144 -5.52 -13.83 0.41
C LEU A 144 -4.19 -14.05 -0.35
N GLU A 145 -4.17 -13.75 -1.64
CA GLU A 145 -2.96 -13.88 -2.47
C GLU A 145 -1.87 -12.87 -2.09
N ARG A 146 -2.23 -11.68 -1.61
CA ARG A 146 -1.27 -10.73 -1.02
C ARG A 146 -0.72 -11.24 0.30
N SER A 147 -1.58 -11.83 1.14
CA SER A 147 -1.16 -12.44 2.41
C SER A 147 -0.21 -13.62 2.18
N LEU A 148 -0.56 -14.55 1.28
CA LEU A 148 0.30 -15.67 0.87
C LEU A 148 1.65 -15.22 0.32
N ALA A 149 1.69 -14.09 -0.41
CA ALA A 149 2.94 -13.57 -0.97
C ALA A 149 3.96 -13.18 0.11
N GLN A 150 3.55 -12.84 1.33
CA GLN A 150 4.50 -12.47 2.38
C GLN A 150 5.43 -13.64 2.77
N GLY A 151 4.92 -14.88 2.76
CA GLY A 151 5.65 -16.11 3.07
C GLY A 151 6.19 -16.89 1.86
N ALA A 152 5.94 -16.43 0.63
CA ALA A 152 6.31 -17.16 -0.58
C ALA A 152 7.72 -16.80 -1.09
N GLU A 153 8.40 -17.77 -1.72
CA GLU A 153 9.66 -17.55 -2.43
C GLU A 153 9.46 -16.65 -3.68
N ASN A 154 8.35 -16.82 -4.39
CA ASN A 154 8.01 -16.05 -5.59
C ASN A 154 6.83 -15.08 -5.34
N LYS A 155 7.10 -14.04 -4.56
CA LYS A 155 6.11 -13.01 -4.20
C LYS A 155 5.46 -12.36 -5.42
N ALA A 156 6.24 -12.10 -6.47
CA ALA A 156 5.77 -11.38 -7.65
C ALA A 156 4.63 -12.12 -8.38
N ALA A 157 4.73 -13.44 -8.53
CA ALA A 157 3.68 -14.23 -9.21
C ALA A 157 2.35 -14.20 -8.43
N SER A 158 2.40 -14.36 -7.11
CA SER A 158 1.20 -14.28 -6.25
C SER A 158 0.55 -12.90 -6.32
N ILE A 159 1.34 -11.83 -6.39
CA ILE A 159 0.79 -10.47 -6.50
C ILE A 159 0.18 -10.20 -7.89
N GLU A 160 0.72 -10.77 -8.98
CA GLU A 160 0.08 -10.62 -10.29
C GLU A 160 -1.27 -11.36 -10.36
N GLU A 161 -1.40 -12.54 -9.73
CA GLU A 161 -2.72 -13.18 -9.58
C GLU A 161 -3.68 -12.33 -8.72
N SER A 162 -3.18 -11.71 -7.65
CA SER A 162 -3.98 -10.80 -6.82
C SER A 162 -4.56 -9.62 -7.62
N ILE A 163 -3.75 -9.02 -8.50
CA ILE A 163 -4.19 -7.95 -9.40
C ILE A 163 -5.22 -8.48 -10.40
N LYS A 164 -5.02 -9.68 -10.95
CA LYS A 164 -5.94 -10.30 -11.90
C LYS A 164 -7.31 -10.50 -11.27
N HIS A 165 -7.40 -11.14 -10.10
CA HIS A 165 -8.69 -11.34 -9.41
C HIS A 165 -9.35 -10.01 -9.02
N ALA A 166 -8.59 -9.01 -8.56
CA ALA A 166 -9.15 -7.69 -8.27
C ALA A 166 -9.71 -6.98 -9.52
N ARG A 167 -9.02 -7.09 -10.67
CA ARG A 167 -9.52 -6.56 -11.94
C ARG A 167 -10.79 -7.27 -12.40
N GLU A 168 -10.83 -8.59 -12.27
CA GLU A 168 -12.04 -9.36 -12.57
C GLU A 168 -13.22 -8.93 -11.68
N ALA A 169 -12.98 -8.66 -10.40
CA ALA A 169 -14.02 -8.14 -9.49
C ALA A 169 -14.58 -6.80 -9.97
N VAL A 170 -13.71 -5.86 -10.36
CA VAL A 170 -14.09 -4.56 -10.94
C VAL A 170 -14.87 -4.73 -12.25
N LEU A 171 -14.51 -5.70 -13.09
CA LEU A 171 -15.20 -5.95 -14.36
C LEU A 171 -16.62 -6.51 -14.16
N LEU A 172 -16.87 -7.22 -13.06
CA LEU A 172 -18.22 -7.68 -12.71
C LEU A 172 -19.12 -6.51 -12.28
N ASP A 173 -18.55 -5.49 -11.63
CA ASP A 173 -19.28 -4.29 -11.23
C ASP A 173 -18.34 -3.08 -11.12
N ILE A 174 -18.32 -2.25 -12.15
CA ILE A 174 -17.45 -1.07 -12.22
C ILE A 174 -17.82 0.04 -11.22
N LYS A 175 -18.99 -0.05 -10.56
CA LYS A 175 -19.43 0.89 -9.55
C LYS A 175 -19.10 0.43 -8.13
N ASP A 176 -18.69 -0.82 -7.94
CA ASP A 176 -18.37 -1.38 -6.63
C ASP A 176 -17.07 -0.79 -6.09
N GLY A 177 -17.18 0.06 -5.07
CA GLY A 177 -16.03 0.71 -4.49
C GLY A 177 -15.07 -0.26 -3.81
N ASN A 178 -15.59 -1.34 -3.21
CA ASN A 178 -14.76 -2.36 -2.57
C ASN A 178 -13.87 -3.12 -3.58
N SER A 179 -14.37 -3.42 -4.77
CA SER A 179 -13.57 -4.01 -5.85
C SER A 179 -12.45 -3.08 -6.32
N TRP A 180 -12.74 -1.79 -6.46
CA TRP A 180 -11.73 -0.77 -6.78
C TRP A 180 -10.69 -0.61 -5.67
N TYR A 181 -11.12 -0.60 -4.41
CA TYR A 181 -10.23 -0.57 -3.25
C TYR A 181 -9.27 -1.77 -3.24
N ASN A 182 -9.79 -2.98 -3.49
CA ASN A 182 -8.99 -4.19 -3.58
C ASN A 182 -7.98 -4.15 -4.73
N LEU A 183 -8.35 -3.59 -5.89
CA LEU A 183 -7.42 -3.35 -6.99
C LEU A 183 -6.33 -2.35 -6.60
N GLY A 184 -6.70 -1.30 -5.86
CA GLY A 184 -5.76 -0.35 -5.28
C GLY A 184 -4.72 -1.02 -4.40
N ASN A 185 -5.16 -1.83 -3.43
CA ASN A 185 -4.29 -2.58 -2.52
C ASN A 185 -3.37 -3.55 -3.29
N ALA A 186 -3.89 -4.24 -4.31
CA ALA A 186 -3.09 -5.14 -5.15
C ALA A 186 -2.00 -4.40 -5.95
N CYS A 187 -2.34 -3.27 -6.56
CA CYS A 187 -1.38 -2.43 -7.27
C CYS A 187 -0.34 -1.82 -6.32
N LEU A 188 -0.75 -1.35 -5.14
CA LEU A 188 0.15 -0.77 -4.13
C LEU A 188 1.10 -1.83 -3.57
N THR A 189 0.60 -3.04 -3.29
CA THR A 189 1.44 -4.17 -2.86
C THR A 189 2.42 -4.57 -3.95
N SER A 190 1.99 -4.60 -5.22
CA SER A 190 2.87 -4.85 -6.37
C SER A 190 3.99 -3.83 -6.47
N PHE A 191 3.69 -2.55 -6.25
CA PHE A 191 4.70 -1.51 -6.19
C PHE A 191 5.77 -1.82 -5.13
N PHE A 192 5.38 -2.15 -3.89
CA PHE A 192 6.35 -2.46 -2.84
C PHE A 192 7.11 -3.77 -3.06
N VAL A 193 6.40 -4.86 -3.39
CA VAL A 193 7.00 -6.19 -3.61
C VAL A 193 8.00 -6.19 -4.77
N THR A 194 7.79 -5.35 -5.78
CA THR A 194 8.73 -5.24 -6.90
C THR A 194 9.93 -4.35 -6.62
N GLY A 195 10.00 -3.70 -5.45
CA GLY A 195 11.12 -2.87 -5.01
C GLY A 195 10.84 -1.36 -5.02
N ALA A 196 9.57 -0.95 -4.95
CA ALA A 196 9.13 0.44 -4.83
C ALA A 196 9.61 1.39 -5.96
N TRP A 197 9.73 0.87 -7.19
CA TRP A 197 10.20 1.66 -8.34
C TRP A 197 9.20 1.74 -9.51
N ASP A 198 8.19 0.86 -9.55
CA ASP A 198 7.19 0.88 -10.62
C ASP A 198 6.15 1.97 -10.37
N HIS A 199 6.49 3.19 -10.75
CA HIS A 199 5.62 4.35 -10.60
C HIS A 199 4.27 4.17 -11.31
N ALA A 200 4.21 3.36 -12.38
CA ALA A 200 2.95 3.09 -13.06
C ALA A 200 2.01 2.28 -12.16
N LYS A 201 2.52 1.30 -11.39
CA LYS A 201 1.72 0.55 -10.40
C LYS A 201 1.25 1.44 -9.25
N LEU A 202 2.10 2.34 -8.76
CA LEU A 202 1.71 3.31 -7.73
C LEU A 202 0.59 4.24 -8.23
N GLN A 203 0.72 4.77 -9.45
CA GLN A 203 -0.33 5.58 -10.09
C GLN A 203 -1.62 4.79 -10.37
N GLN A 204 -1.51 3.51 -10.73
CA GLN A 204 -2.67 2.62 -10.86
C GLN A 204 -3.39 2.45 -9.53
N SER A 205 -2.64 2.31 -8.42
CA SER A 205 -3.25 2.20 -7.08
C SER A 205 -4.04 3.46 -6.71
N LEU A 206 -3.49 4.66 -6.93
CA LEU A 206 -4.20 5.92 -6.69
C LEU A 206 -5.47 6.04 -7.53
N LYS A 207 -5.40 5.70 -8.82
CA LYS A 207 -6.59 5.73 -9.68
C LYS A 207 -7.66 4.76 -9.20
N ALA A 208 -7.26 3.60 -8.69
CA ALA A 208 -8.20 2.64 -8.14
C ALA A 208 -8.86 3.18 -6.87
N TYR A 209 -8.10 3.72 -5.91
CA TYR A 209 -8.67 4.37 -4.71
C TYR A 209 -9.60 5.54 -5.03
N GLN A 210 -9.23 6.39 -5.99
CA GLN A 210 -10.10 7.49 -6.46
C GLN A 210 -11.41 7.00 -7.09
N ASN A 211 -11.43 5.81 -7.70
CA ASN A 211 -12.67 5.20 -8.15
C ASN A 211 -13.44 4.55 -7.00
N ALA A 212 -12.75 3.98 -6.01
CA ALA A 212 -13.37 3.44 -4.81
C ALA A 212 -14.12 4.52 -4.01
N GLU A 213 -13.53 5.71 -3.85
CA GLU A 213 -14.11 6.84 -3.13
C GLU A 213 -15.39 7.41 -3.78
N LYS A 214 -15.69 7.05 -5.04
CA LYS A 214 -16.95 7.44 -5.70
C LYS A 214 -18.15 6.65 -5.20
N ASP A 215 -17.92 5.50 -4.56
CA ASP A 215 -18.94 4.71 -3.91
C ASP A 215 -19.13 5.21 -2.47
N GLU A 216 -20.33 5.69 -2.15
CA GLU A 216 -20.67 6.22 -0.82
C GLU A 216 -20.49 5.17 0.29
N LEU A 217 -20.63 3.88 -0.03
CA LEU A 217 -20.42 2.79 0.93
C LEU A 217 -18.96 2.71 1.40
N MET A 218 -18.02 3.26 0.62
CA MET A 218 -16.60 3.27 0.97
C MET A 218 -16.22 4.46 1.86
N HIS A 219 -17.10 5.45 2.05
CA HIS A 219 -16.81 6.62 2.87
C HIS A 219 -16.64 6.29 4.36
N SER A 220 -17.08 5.11 4.83
CA SER A 220 -16.82 4.64 6.20
C SER A 220 -15.57 3.79 6.33
N ASN A 221 -14.91 3.40 5.23
CA ASN A 221 -13.74 2.52 5.26
C ASN A 221 -12.48 3.33 5.62
N PRO A 222 -11.87 3.15 6.81
CA PRO A 222 -10.70 3.91 7.23
C PRO A 222 -9.43 3.51 6.46
N ASP A 223 -9.28 2.22 6.13
CA ASP A 223 -8.11 1.66 5.42
C ASP A 223 -8.00 2.21 3.99
N LEU A 224 -9.12 2.49 3.32
CA LEU A 224 -9.10 3.16 2.02
C LEU A 224 -8.36 4.50 2.10
N TYR A 225 -8.69 5.33 3.09
CA TYR A 225 -8.05 6.64 3.26
C TYR A 225 -6.59 6.49 3.69
N PHE A 226 -6.29 5.55 4.59
CA PHE A 226 -4.91 5.28 5.02
C PHE A 226 -4.02 4.82 3.85
N ASN A 227 -4.51 3.89 3.04
CA ASN A 227 -3.76 3.31 1.93
C ASN A 227 -3.60 4.32 0.79
N CYS A 228 -4.64 5.10 0.50
CA CYS A 228 -4.60 6.21 -0.45
C CYS A 228 -3.64 7.31 0.01
N ALA A 229 -3.64 7.66 1.30
CA ALA A 229 -2.71 8.62 1.89
C ALA A 229 -1.26 8.13 1.81
N SER A 230 -1.03 6.87 2.10
CA SER A 230 0.29 6.24 1.98
C SER A 230 0.82 6.27 0.54
N ALA A 231 -0.03 5.96 -0.45
CA ALA A 231 0.36 6.09 -1.85
C ALA A 231 0.68 7.54 -2.24
N ASN A 232 -0.12 8.52 -1.76
CA ASN A 232 0.15 9.94 -1.96
C ASN A 232 1.45 10.39 -1.28
N LYS A 233 1.75 9.91 -0.06
CA LYS A 233 3.01 10.16 0.65
C LYS A 233 4.21 9.70 -0.18
N TYR A 234 4.14 8.50 -0.74
CA TYR A 234 5.20 7.96 -1.60
C TYR A 234 5.37 8.72 -2.92
N LEU A 235 4.32 9.38 -3.40
CA LEU A 235 4.35 10.26 -4.57
C LEU A 235 4.72 11.71 -4.23
N GLU A 236 5.01 12.02 -2.97
CA GLU A 236 5.28 13.38 -2.48
C GLU A 236 4.08 14.34 -2.64
N ASN A 237 2.87 13.79 -2.81
CA ASN A 237 1.61 14.53 -2.76
C ASN A 237 1.21 14.80 -1.29
N TYR A 238 2.05 15.56 -0.57
CA TYR A 238 1.95 15.67 0.90
C TYR A 238 0.62 16.23 1.39
N GLU A 239 0.03 17.21 0.71
CA GLU A 239 -1.28 17.77 1.06
C GLU A 239 -2.36 16.68 1.07
N ARG A 240 -2.44 15.89 -0.01
CA ARG A 240 -3.41 14.79 -0.13
C ARG A 240 -3.14 13.69 0.88
N ALA A 241 -1.86 13.39 1.14
CA ALA A 241 -1.49 12.41 2.17
C ALA A 241 -1.97 12.86 3.56
N LEU A 242 -1.72 14.12 3.93
CA LEU A 242 -2.13 14.69 5.22
C LEU A 242 -3.66 14.66 5.40
N HIS A 243 -4.42 15.09 4.38
CA HIS A 243 -5.88 15.00 4.41
C HIS A 243 -6.39 13.56 4.50
N GLY A 244 -5.77 12.63 3.77
CA GLY A 244 -6.15 11.22 3.81
C GLY A 244 -5.89 10.58 5.18
N PHE A 245 -4.73 10.85 5.79
CA PHE A 245 -4.43 10.37 7.14
C PHE A 245 -5.34 10.99 8.21
N GLU A 246 -5.68 12.27 8.11
CA GLU A 246 -6.67 12.90 8.99
C GLU A 246 -8.06 12.27 8.81
N ALA A 247 -8.47 12.01 7.56
CA ALA A 247 -9.72 11.33 7.25
C ALA A 247 -9.76 9.88 7.76
N ALA A 248 -8.64 9.16 7.74
CA ALA A 248 -8.51 7.82 8.34
C ALA A 248 -8.62 7.88 9.86
N THR A 249 -7.90 8.80 10.52
CA THR A 249 -7.93 9.02 11.97
C THR A 249 -9.34 9.32 12.48
N LEU A 250 -10.10 10.14 11.73
CA LEU A 250 -11.48 10.47 12.09
C LEU A 250 -12.43 9.26 12.05
N LYS A 251 -12.12 8.25 11.22
CA LYS A 251 -12.95 7.05 11.06
C LYS A 251 -12.54 5.94 12.01
N ASP A 252 -11.22 5.71 12.12
CA ASP A 252 -10.63 4.76 13.04
C ASP A 252 -9.41 5.39 13.73
N PRO A 253 -9.58 5.89 14.97
CA PRO A 253 -8.47 6.40 15.76
C PRO A 253 -7.41 5.35 16.13
N GLY A 254 -7.72 4.05 16.00
CA GLY A 254 -6.80 2.95 16.32
C GLY A 254 -5.78 2.64 15.23
N LEU A 255 -5.93 3.21 14.03
CA LEU A 255 -4.98 3.00 12.92
C LEU A 255 -3.65 3.75 13.07
N ASN A 256 -3.51 4.62 14.08
CA ASN A 256 -2.34 5.51 14.27
C ASN A 256 -2.01 6.32 13.00
N ALA A 257 -3.05 6.69 12.23
CA ALA A 257 -2.89 7.49 11.02
C ALA A 257 -2.40 8.92 11.33
N ASP A 258 -2.68 9.40 12.54
CA ASP A 258 -2.20 10.68 13.03
C ASP A 258 -0.68 10.69 13.23
N ASP A 259 -0.06 9.58 13.65
CA ASP A 259 1.39 9.45 13.73
C ASP A 259 2.04 9.63 12.34
N GLU A 260 1.45 9.03 11.30
CA GLU A 260 1.93 9.21 9.92
C GLU A 260 1.81 10.66 9.43
N ALA A 261 0.71 11.35 9.78
CA ALA A 261 0.53 12.76 9.49
C ALA A 261 1.54 13.65 10.25
N GLN A 262 1.84 13.31 11.51
CA GLN A 262 2.84 14.01 12.33
C GLN A 262 4.26 13.83 11.75
N LYS A 263 4.62 12.63 11.30
CA LYS A 263 5.90 12.35 10.64
C LYS A 263 6.08 13.22 9.38
N ILE A 264 5.05 13.33 8.55
CA ILE A 264 5.07 14.22 7.36
C ILE A 264 5.25 15.67 7.79
N THR A 265 4.45 16.15 8.76
CA THR A 265 4.50 17.54 9.22
C THR A 265 5.89 17.88 9.80
N SER A 266 6.45 17.01 10.63
CA SER A 266 7.80 17.15 11.21
C SER A 266 8.89 17.19 10.15
N LEU A 267 8.81 16.34 9.12
CA LEU A 267 9.71 16.39 7.97
C LEU A 267 9.63 17.72 7.23
N LEU A 268 8.43 18.18 6.89
CA LEU A 268 8.22 19.43 6.15
C LEU A 268 8.69 20.66 6.95
N ASP A 269 8.49 20.65 8.27
CA ASP A 269 9.00 21.68 9.17
C ASP A 269 10.53 21.72 9.22
N LYS A 270 11.18 20.55 9.20
CA LYS A 270 12.65 20.45 9.11
C LYS A 270 13.17 20.94 7.76
N ILE A 271 12.50 20.59 6.66
CA ILE A 271 12.85 21.07 5.31
C ILE A 271 12.78 22.60 5.26
N GLU A 272 11.65 23.16 5.68
CA GLU A 272 11.38 24.59 5.61
C GLU A 272 12.33 25.41 6.50
N SER A 273 12.56 24.97 7.74
CA SER A 273 13.53 25.61 8.65
C SER A 273 14.97 25.53 8.12
N SER A 274 15.36 24.41 7.51
CA SER A 274 16.69 24.23 6.91
C SER A 274 16.90 25.13 5.68
N LEU A 275 15.90 25.23 4.80
CA LEU A 275 15.91 26.13 3.64
C LEU A 275 16.05 27.60 4.06
N LYS A 276 15.29 28.03 5.09
CA LYS A 276 15.42 29.38 5.68
C LYS A 276 16.78 29.65 6.30
N GLY A 277 17.43 28.63 6.88
CA GLY A 277 18.78 28.75 7.40
C GLY A 277 19.82 28.95 6.31
N LEU A 278 19.69 28.22 5.20
CA LEU A 278 20.63 28.26 4.08
C LEU A 278 20.58 29.53 3.27
N SER A 279 19.39 30.11 3.04
CA SER A 279 19.26 31.40 2.34
C SER A 279 20.01 32.56 3.05
N ARG A 280 20.33 32.40 4.34
CA ARG A 280 21.10 33.37 5.13
C ARG A 280 22.61 33.09 5.14
N SER A 281 23.06 31.97 4.57
CA SER A 281 24.45 31.51 4.65
C SER A 281 25.34 32.14 3.58
N LYS A 282 26.36 32.89 4.01
CA LYS A 282 27.40 33.44 3.13
C LYS A 282 28.35 32.39 2.55
N ARG A 283 28.27 31.13 3.00
CA ARG A 283 29.15 30.03 2.57
C ARG A 283 28.72 29.35 1.26
N LEU A 284 27.51 29.64 0.78
CA LEU A 284 26.95 29.03 -0.44
C LEU A 284 27.88 29.23 -1.65
N ALA A 285 28.23 30.48 -1.96
CA ALA A 285 29.05 30.82 -3.11
C ALA A 285 30.42 30.11 -3.13
N SER A 286 31.09 30.00 -1.97
CA SER A 286 32.38 29.31 -1.88
C SER A 286 32.30 27.79 -2.10
N LEU A 287 31.16 27.18 -1.77
CA LEU A 287 30.98 25.73 -1.87
C LEU A 287 30.53 25.28 -3.27
N VAL A 288 29.79 26.13 -3.97
CA VAL A 288 29.30 25.84 -5.33
C VAL A 288 30.25 26.31 -6.44
N SER A 289 31.28 27.10 -6.12
CA SER A 289 32.27 27.61 -7.09
C SER A 289 32.92 26.51 -7.94
N THR A 290 33.11 25.31 -7.38
CA THR A 290 33.72 24.15 -8.04
C THR A 290 32.76 23.38 -8.96
N LEU A 291 31.46 23.71 -8.99
CA LEU A 291 30.48 22.99 -9.83
C LEU A 291 30.60 23.37 -11.32
N GLY A 292 31.13 24.55 -11.63
CA GLY A 292 31.32 25.03 -13.00
C GLY A 292 32.28 24.17 -13.82
N GLU A 293 33.32 23.65 -13.16
CA GLU A 293 34.45 22.92 -13.77
C GLU A 293 34.13 21.47 -14.15
N VAL A 294 32.98 20.94 -13.70
CA VAL A 294 32.62 19.55 -13.94
C VAL A 294 32.21 19.34 -15.40
N ILE A 295 33.01 18.53 -16.12
CA ILE A 295 32.75 18.09 -17.49
C ILE A 295 31.91 16.82 -17.46
N LEU A 296 30.69 16.89 -17.99
CA LEU A 296 29.82 15.73 -18.17
C LEU A 296 30.36 14.85 -19.30
N LYS A 297 30.67 13.58 -19.00
CA LYS A 297 31.06 12.57 -20.00
C LYS A 297 29.88 11.98 -20.78
N SER A 298 28.66 12.51 -20.58
CA SER A 298 27.43 11.99 -21.17
C SER A 298 26.88 12.96 -22.21
N SER A 299 25.94 12.50 -23.04
CA SER A 299 25.26 13.33 -24.04
C SER A 299 24.21 14.29 -23.48
N HIS A 300 24.07 14.39 -22.15
CA HIS A 300 23.04 15.22 -21.51
C HIS A 300 23.48 16.68 -21.47
N GLY A 301 22.54 17.60 -21.73
CA GLY A 301 22.76 19.03 -21.56
C GLY A 301 22.87 19.40 -20.08
N LYS A 302 23.90 20.16 -19.71
CA LYS A 302 24.03 20.74 -18.36
C LYS A 302 23.00 21.84 -18.19
N ALA A 303 22.27 21.82 -17.08
CA ALA A 303 21.32 22.85 -16.73
C ALA A 303 21.38 23.17 -15.22
N THR A 304 20.64 24.19 -14.82
CA THR A 304 20.36 24.57 -13.42
C THR A 304 18.90 24.33 -13.11
N VAL A 305 18.53 24.30 -11.83
CA VAL A 305 17.17 23.93 -11.42
C VAL A 305 16.11 24.92 -11.93
N ASN A 306 16.50 26.20 -12.10
CA ASN A 306 15.61 27.29 -12.52
C ASN A 306 15.05 27.14 -13.94
N VAL A 307 15.67 26.32 -14.79
CA VAL A 307 15.21 26.11 -16.18
C VAL A 307 14.47 24.79 -16.36
N LEU A 308 14.33 23.99 -15.30
CA LEU A 308 13.61 22.73 -15.35
C LEU A 308 12.11 22.96 -15.50
N LYS A 309 11.46 22.00 -16.15
CA LYS A 309 9.99 21.93 -16.26
C LYS A 309 9.46 20.90 -15.28
N GLU A 310 8.22 21.10 -14.84
CA GLU A 310 7.50 20.14 -14.01
C GLU A 310 7.52 18.73 -14.64
N GLY A 311 7.84 17.72 -13.84
CA GLY A 311 7.98 16.33 -14.25
C GLY A 311 9.38 15.95 -14.76
N LEU A 312 9.42 14.95 -15.65
CA LEU A 312 10.67 14.35 -16.14
C LEU A 312 11.36 15.22 -17.20
N ASN A 313 12.60 15.64 -16.92
CA ASN A 313 13.42 16.42 -17.84
C ASN A 313 14.44 15.54 -18.57
N LYS A 314 14.05 14.93 -19.70
CA LYS A 314 14.91 14.00 -20.47
C LYS A 314 16.14 14.70 -21.06
N ALA A 315 17.23 13.96 -21.20
CA ALA A 315 18.49 14.45 -21.78
C ALA A 315 19.10 15.68 -21.06
N VAL A 316 18.66 15.98 -19.84
CA VAL A 316 19.18 17.06 -18.99
C VAL A 316 19.94 16.45 -17.81
N ALA A 317 21.01 17.11 -17.38
CA ALA A 317 21.74 16.81 -16.16
C ALA A 317 21.89 18.06 -15.29
N ILE A 318 21.62 17.91 -14.00
CA ILE A 318 21.83 18.95 -12.98
C ILE A 318 23.02 18.56 -12.13
N ILE A 319 23.87 19.54 -11.80
CA ILE A 319 24.99 19.35 -10.90
C ILE A 319 24.74 20.18 -9.66
N GLY A 320 24.81 19.53 -8.50
CA GLY A 320 24.57 20.17 -7.22
C GLY A 320 25.61 19.79 -6.18
N LYS A 321 25.73 20.62 -5.15
CA LYS A 321 26.51 20.33 -3.94
C LYS A 321 25.55 20.00 -2.81
N VAL A 322 25.80 18.91 -2.12
CA VAL A 322 24.99 18.49 -0.96
C VAL A 322 25.38 19.34 0.24
N PHE A 323 24.39 19.97 0.87
CA PHE A 323 24.60 20.83 2.03
C PHE A 323 24.22 20.17 3.34
N LEU A 324 23.10 19.47 3.35
CA LEU A 324 22.53 18.92 4.56
C LEU A 324 21.78 17.63 4.24
N PHE A 325 21.95 16.62 5.09
CA PHE A 325 21.06 15.47 5.13
C PHE A 325 19.95 15.72 6.17
N ILE A 326 18.69 15.65 5.74
CA ILE A 326 17.53 15.93 6.60
C ILE A 326 17.07 14.62 7.24
N LYS A 327 17.40 14.47 8.53
CA LYS A 327 17.02 13.29 9.32
C LYS A 327 15.52 13.31 9.67
N HIS A 328 14.86 12.18 9.41
CA HIS A 328 13.46 11.94 9.72
C HIS A 328 13.25 10.47 10.10
N GLU A 329 12.05 10.15 10.56
CA GLU A 329 11.74 8.83 11.13
C GLU A 329 11.51 7.75 10.08
N ASN A 330 11.10 8.10 8.85
CA ASN A 330 10.88 7.10 7.81
C ASN A 330 12.21 6.62 7.23
N ILE A 331 12.23 5.35 6.82
CA ILE A 331 13.41 4.74 6.20
C ILE A 331 13.64 5.31 4.79
N ALA A 332 12.57 5.64 4.06
CA ALA A 332 12.62 6.18 2.71
C ALA A 332 11.50 7.20 2.44
N PRO A 333 11.73 8.16 1.52
CA PRO A 333 13.01 8.43 0.87
C PRO A 333 14.00 9.17 1.78
N LEU A 334 15.26 9.21 1.38
CA LEU A 334 16.26 10.07 2.00
C LEU A 334 16.13 11.49 1.46
N TYR A 335 16.16 12.49 2.34
CA TYR A 335 16.03 13.90 1.96
C TYR A 335 17.37 14.63 2.12
N TYR A 336 17.81 15.28 1.06
CA TYR A 336 19.00 16.12 1.06
C TYR A 336 18.66 17.53 0.62
N LEU A 337 19.37 18.50 1.14
CA LEU A 337 19.32 19.86 0.66
C LEU A 337 20.51 20.13 -0.24
N ILE A 338 20.24 20.55 -1.47
CA ILE A 338 21.23 20.68 -2.53
C ILE A 338 21.20 22.09 -3.09
N CYS A 339 22.37 22.59 -3.47
CA CYS A 339 22.52 23.87 -4.15
C CYS A 339 23.20 23.67 -5.50
N ASP A 340 22.67 24.28 -6.56
CA ASP A 340 23.30 24.29 -7.88
C ASP A 340 24.27 25.47 -8.07
N SER A 341 24.80 25.61 -9.29
CA SER A 341 25.72 26.71 -9.65
C SER A 341 25.09 28.10 -9.65
N ASP A 342 23.76 28.19 -9.77
CA ASP A 342 23.03 29.48 -9.69
C ASP A 342 22.75 29.87 -8.23
N GLN A 343 23.29 29.12 -7.27
CA GLN A 343 23.00 29.25 -5.84
C GLN A 343 21.54 28.97 -5.48
N THR A 344 20.83 28.23 -6.33
CA THR A 344 19.44 27.85 -6.07
C THR A 344 19.42 26.60 -5.22
N CYS A 345 18.76 26.69 -4.06
CA CYS A 345 18.63 25.58 -3.12
C CYS A 345 17.32 24.81 -3.39
N PHE A 346 17.42 23.49 -3.50
CA PHE A 346 16.29 22.60 -3.72
C PHE A 346 16.44 21.32 -2.90
N VAL A 347 15.32 20.65 -2.65
CA VAL A 347 15.29 19.36 -1.95
C VAL A 347 15.55 18.24 -2.95
N LEU A 348 16.38 17.28 -2.59
CA LEU A 348 16.55 16.03 -3.30
C LEU A 348 15.93 14.91 -2.46
N SER A 349 14.88 14.27 -2.97
CA SER A 349 14.33 13.03 -2.42
C SER A 349 14.93 11.83 -3.17
N VAL A 350 15.55 10.91 -2.44
CA VAL A 350 16.19 9.72 -3.03
C VAL A 350 15.59 8.44 -2.48
N TYR A 351 15.01 7.64 -3.37
CA TYR A 351 14.48 6.32 -3.09
C TYR A 351 15.55 5.25 -3.36
N GLY A 352 15.51 4.16 -2.60
CA GLY A 352 16.36 2.98 -2.86
C GLY A 352 17.86 3.13 -2.51
N LEU A 353 18.24 4.16 -1.74
CA LEU A 353 19.60 4.34 -1.22
C LEU A 353 19.67 4.21 0.30
N HIS A 354 20.86 3.85 0.79
CA HIS A 354 21.22 3.93 2.20
C HIS A 354 21.78 5.33 2.54
N SER A 355 21.59 5.76 3.79
CA SER A 355 21.90 7.13 4.26
C SER A 355 23.39 7.50 4.25
N ASP A 356 24.28 6.53 4.05
CA ASP A 356 25.73 6.71 4.02
C ASP A 356 26.31 6.90 2.61
N ALA A 357 25.48 6.71 1.56
CA ALA A 357 25.89 6.80 0.17
C ALA A 357 26.16 8.24 -0.31
N ILE A 358 25.54 9.24 0.31
CA ILE A 358 25.66 10.66 -0.04
C ILE A 358 25.96 11.43 1.25
N LYS A 359 27.02 12.24 1.25
CA LYS A 359 27.48 13.00 2.41
C LYS A 359 27.43 14.50 2.15
N GLU A 360 27.43 15.27 3.23
CA GLU A 360 27.57 16.72 3.15
C GLU A 360 28.89 17.09 2.46
N GLY A 361 28.81 18.05 1.55
CA GLY A 361 29.92 18.45 0.70
C GLY A 361 30.13 17.55 -0.53
N ASP A 362 29.40 16.46 -0.70
CA ASP A 362 29.49 15.69 -1.96
C ASP A 362 28.92 16.49 -3.13
N ARG A 363 29.51 16.29 -4.31
CA ARG A 363 28.90 16.72 -5.58
C ARG A 363 27.99 15.62 -6.05
N VAL A 364 26.76 15.97 -6.43
CA VAL A 364 25.83 15.05 -7.08
C VAL A 364 25.55 15.51 -8.50
N ILE A 365 25.45 14.56 -9.41
CA ILE A 365 24.99 14.76 -10.77
C ILE A 365 23.69 13.98 -10.92
N LEU A 366 22.61 14.70 -11.19
CA LEU A 366 21.26 14.16 -11.34
C LEU A 366 20.93 14.08 -12.83
N MET A 367 20.75 12.86 -13.32
CA MET A 367 20.48 12.54 -14.71
C MET A 367 18.98 12.40 -14.94
N GLU A 368 18.47 13.07 -15.96
CA GLU A 368 17.05 13.09 -16.30
C GLU A 368 16.16 13.41 -15.08
N PRO A 369 16.37 14.57 -14.42
CA PRO A 369 15.74 14.85 -13.13
C PRO A 369 14.22 14.92 -13.26
N HIS A 370 13.53 14.31 -12.30
CA HIS A 370 12.10 14.49 -12.12
C HIS A 370 11.87 15.66 -11.16
N TYR A 371 11.60 16.85 -11.72
CA TYR A 371 11.46 18.10 -10.99
C TYR A 371 10.00 18.33 -10.60
N GLN A 372 9.78 18.86 -9.40
CA GLN A 372 8.47 19.30 -8.95
C GLN A 372 8.54 20.50 -8.01
N VAL A 373 7.45 21.24 -7.91
CA VAL A 373 7.28 22.30 -6.90
C VAL A 373 6.24 21.86 -5.89
N ILE A 374 6.64 21.81 -4.62
CA ILE A 374 5.74 21.58 -3.49
C ILE A 374 5.23 22.93 -3.03
N ASP A 375 3.92 23.18 -3.15
CA ASP A 375 3.27 24.43 -2.76
C ASP A 375 1.86 24.16 -2.22
N PHE A 376 1.70 24.20 -0.90
CA PHE A 376 0.40 24.04 -0.25
C PHE A 376 0.40 24.61 1.17
N SER A 377 -0.78 24.77 1.76
CA SER A 377 -0.93 25.18 3.16
C SER A 377 -1.56 24.08 3.99
N TRP A 378 -1.03 23.84 5.18
CA TRP A 378 -1.56 22.86 6.13
C TRP A 378 -1.59 23.44 7.53
N LYS A 379 -2.77 23.41 8.17
CA LYS A 379 -3.00 23.90 9.54
C LYS A 379 -2.39 25.28 9.82
N GLY A 380 -2.53 26.20 8.86
CA GLY A 380 -2.07 27.59 8.96
C GLY A 380 -0.59 27.82 8.61
N LYS A 381 0.18 26.78 8.26
CA LYS A 381 1.55 26.89 7.77
C LYS A 381 1.61 26.67 6.26
N HIS A 382 2.34 27.53 5.56
CA HIS A 382 2.59 27.43 4.12
C HIS A 382 3.92 26.74 3.86
N TYR A 383 3.92 25.70 3.03
CA TYR A 383 5.10 25.00 2.57
C TYR A 383 5.31 25.28 1.09
N HIS A 384 6.46 25.87 0.76
CA HIS A 384 6.85 26.16 -0.62
C HIS A 384 8.33 25.82 -0.83
N PHE A 385 8.62 24.84 -1.69
CA PHE A 385 9.99 24.48 -2.06
C PHE A 385 10.06 23.69 -3.38
N GLN A 386 11.21 23.80 -4.05
CA GLN A 386 11.55 23.00 -5.22
C GLN A 386 12.09 21.64 -4.78
N SER A 387 11.67 20.57 -5.46
CA SER A 387 12.13 19.20 -5.21
C SER A 387 12.57 18.52 -6.51
N ILE A 388 13.63 17.72 -6.44
CA ILE A 388 13.97 16.74 -7.46
C ILE A 388 13.87 15.36 -6.83
N ARG A 389 13.13 14.49 -7.49
CA ARG A 389 12.96 13.09 -7.10
C ARG A 389 13.89 12.18 -7.89
N VAL A 390 14.54 11.25 -7.17
CA VAL A 390 15.35 10.18 -7.74
C VAL A 390 14.78 8.83 -7.30
N ASP A 391 14.32 8.05 -8.27
CA ASP A 391 13.77 6.71 -8.05
C ASP A 391 14.83 5.61 -8.23
N PHE A 392 15.88 5.88 -9.01
CA PHE A 392 16.89 4.90 -9.39
C PHE A 392 18.30 5.43 -9.15
N VAL A 393 19.19 4.55 -8.69
CA VAL A 393 20.58 4.93 -8.39
C VAL A 393 21.40 5.31 -9.61
N GLU A 394 21.00 4.88 -10.79
CA GLU A 394 21.62 5.22 -12.06
C GLU A 394 21.30 6.66 -12.48
N GLN A 395 20.28 7.27 -11.89
CA GLN A 395 19.97 8.68 -12.09
C GLN A 395 20.89 9.59 -11.27
N ILE A 396 21.73 9.05 -10.39
CA ILE A 396 22.58 9.85 -9.52
C ILE A 396 24.05 9.37 -9.57
N LEU A 397 24.95 10.32 -9.81
CA LEU A 397 26.38 10.12 -9.61
C LEU A 397 26.83 10.96 -8.43
N VAL A 398 27.66 10.40 -7.56
CA VAL A 398 28.25 11.07 -6.41
C VAL A 398 29.75 11.20 -6.67
N ASN A 399 30.24 12.44 -6.66
CA ASN A 399 31.64 12.77 -6.99
C ASN A 399 32.08 12.09 -8.29
N GLU A 400 31.26 12.27 -9.34
CA GLU A 400 31.49 11.76 -10.70
C GLU A 400 31.56 10.21 -10.81
N LYS A 401 31.18 9.48 -9.76
CA LYS A 401 31.09 8.01 -9.72
C LYS A 401 29.64 7.56 -9.54
N TYR A 402 29.26 6.45 -10.17
CA TYR A 402 27.96 5.83 -9.90
C TYR A 402 27.88 5.34 -8.47
N VAL A 403 26.74 5.54 -7.81
CA VAL A 403 26.55 5.15 -6.40
C VAL A 403 26.78 3.66 -6.19
N PHE A 404 26.47 2.81 -7.17
CA PHE A 404 26.77 1.38 -7.10
C PHE A 404 28.27 1.08 -6.88
N ALA A 405 29.16 1.86 -7.51
CA ALA A 405 30.61 1.76 -7.30
C ALA A 405 31.04 2.26 -5.92
N VAL A 406 30.33 3.25 -5.37
CA VAL A 406 30.57 3.77 -4.01
C VAL A 406 30.18 2.73 -2.95
N VAL A 407 29.02 2.08 -3.11
CA VAL A 407 28.56 1.01 -2.23
C VAL A 407 29.51 -0.19 -2.26
N LEU A 408 29.98 -0.60 -3.44
CA LEU A 408 31.00 -1.65 -3.56
C LEU A 408 32.32 -1.27 -2.87
N GLU A 409 32.74 0.00 -2.95
CA GLU A 409 33.96 0.48 -2.29
C GLU A 409 33.80 0.45 -0.74
N ILE A 410 32.61 0.76 -0.22
CA ILE A 410 32.27 0.65 1.20
C ILE A 410 32.28 -0.82 1.64
N LEU A 411 31.61 -1.71 0.90
CA LEU A 411 31.56 -3.14 1.21
C LEU A 411 32.94 -3.81 1.13
N SER A 412 33.78 -3.38 0.18
CA SER A 412 35.19 -3.80 0.07
C SER A 412 36.00 -3.37 1.29
N LYS A 413 35.83 -2.12 1.77
CA LYS A 413 36.49 -1.61 2.98
C LYS A 413 36.02 -2.31 4.27
N LEU A 414 34.81 -2.86 4.27
CA LEU A 414 34.23 -3.61 5.41
C LEU A 414 34.56 -5.12 5.39
N GLY A 415 35.34 -5.61 4.42
CA GLY A 415 35.81 -7.00 4.39
C GLY A 415 34.77 -8.04 3.95
N ALA A 416 33.65 -7.63 3.33
CA ALA A 416 32.57 -8.52 2.89
C ALA A 416 32.83 -9.14 1.48
N TYR A 417 33.99 -9.77 1.28
CA TYR A 417 34.49 -10.23 -0.03
C TYR A 417 33.72 -11.43 -0.66
N GLU A 418 33.03 -12.25 0.13
CA GLU A 418 32.35 -13.46 -0.37
C GLU A 418 31.00 -13.17 -1.04
N TRP A 419 30.30 -12.10 -0.65
CA TRP A 419 29.03 -11.69 -1.27
C TRP A 419 29.24 -10.97 -2.60
N SER A 420 30.36 -10.24 -2.75
CA SER A 420 30.64 -9.47 -3.95
C SER A 420 30.95 -10.35 -5.15
N SER A 421 31.70 -11.45 -4.96
CA SER A 421 32.24 -12.29 -6.03
C SER A 421 31.19 -13.20 -6.70
N ALA A 422 30.28 -13.79 -5.92
CA ALA A 422 29.18 -14.61 -6.44
C ALA A 422 28.06 -13.79 -7.13
N TRP A 423 27.88 -12.54 -6.72
CA TRP A 423 27.02 -11.56 -7.40
C TRP A 423 27.67 -11.05 -8.70
N PHE A 424 28.99 -10.77 -8.66
CA PHE A 424 29.79 -10.32 -9.81
C PHE A 424 29.76 -11.31 -10.97
N HIS A 425 29.92 -12.61 -10.69
CA HIS A 425 29.90 -13.63 -11.74
C HIS A 425 28.53 -13.74 -12.42
N ARG A 426 27.45 -13.64 -11.64
CA ARG A 426 26.07 -13.68 -12.17
C ARG A 426 25.71 -12.46 -13.01
N GLU A 427 26.15 -11.27 -12.62
CA GLU A 427 25.77 -10.04 -13.32
C GLU A 427 26.66 -9.78 -14.54
N ARG A 428 27.95 -10.13 -14.47
CA ARG A 428 28.89 -10.03 -15.60
C ARG A 428 28.59 -11.07 -16.71
N GLU A 429 28.02 -12.23 -16.38
CA GLU A 429 27.49 -13.17 -17.38
C GLU A 429 26.17 -12.69 -18.00
N ARG A 430 25.32 -11.98 -17.25
CA ARG A 430 24.08 -11.37 -17.78
C ARG A 430 24.33 -10.20 -18.72
N GLU A 431 25.32 -9.36 -18.43
CA GLU A 431 25.74 -8.28 -19.33
C GLU A 431 26.38 -8.80 -20.62
N ARG A 432 27.12 -9.92 -20.55
CA ARG A 432 27.78 -10.50 -21.72
C ARG A 432 26.81 -11.22 -22.67
N ASN A 433 25.72 -11.78 -22.15
CA ASN A 433 24.73 -12.53 -22.94
C ASN A 433 23.57 -11.68 -23.50
N ASN A 434 23.38 -10.43 -23.07
CA ASN A 434 22.32 -9.56 -23.60
C ASN A 434 22.91 -8.25 -24.13
N GLY A 435 23.15 -8.20 -25.44
CA GLY A 435 23.61 -7.02 -26.15
C GLY A 435 22.74 -5.79 -25.85
N ILE A 436 23.42 -4.66 -25.57
CA ILE A 436 22.97 -3.26 -25.57
C ILE A 436 21.44 -3.09 -25.55
N GLY A 437 20.86 -3.27 -24.37
CA GLY A 437 19.51 -2.84 -24.04
C GLY A 437 19.50 -2.38 -22.60
N LYS A 438 19.37 -1.06 -22.36
CA LYS A 438 19.26 -0.45 -21.03
C LYS A 438 18.26 -1.24 -20.16
N ARG A 439 18.74 -2.05 -19.23
CA ARG A 439 17.92 -2.62 -18.15
C ARG A 439 18.41 -2.05 -16.83
N ARG A 440 17.48 -1.43 -16.09
CA ARG A 440 17.66 -0.81 -14.77
C ARG A 440 18.15 -1.86 -13.77
N VAL A 441 19.22 -1.56 -13.06
CA VAL A 441 19.79 -2.34 -11.97
C VAL A 441 18.81 -2.27 -10.79
N LYS A 442 18.23 -3.42 -10.47
CA LYS A 442 17.40 -3.58 -9.26
C LYS A 442 18.32 -3.59 -8.04
N LEU A 443 18.34 -2.48 -7.29
CA LEU A 443 18.75 -2.55 -5.89
C LEU A 443 17.54 -3.01 -5.09
N SER A 444 17.64 -4.19 -4.49
CA SER A 444 16.66 -4.65 -3.51
C SER A 444 16.81 -3.82 -2.24
N ALA A 445 16.04 -2.74 -2.13
CA ALA A 445 15.90 -1.98 -0.90
C ALA A 445 14.50 -2.23 -0.32
N CYS A 446 14.47 -2.54 0.99
CA CYS A 446 13.30 -2.63 1.86
C CYS A 446 12.42 -3.90 1.72
N GLN A 447 12.82 -4.98 2.41
CA GLN A 447 11.82 -5.77 3.14
C GLN A 447 11.60 -5.05 4.47
N SER A 448 10.66 -4.10 4.49
CA SER A 448 10.23 -3.43 5.72
C SER A 448 9.03 -4.19 6.31
N PRO A 449 8.97 -4.42 7.64
CA PRO A 449 7.77 -4.87 8.34
C PRO A 449 6.59 -3.89 8.23
N GLU A 450 6.83 -2.66 7.76
CA GLU A 450 5.86 -1.56 7.66
C GLU A 450 4.70 -1.81 6.67
N PHE A 451 4.52 -3.01 6.10
CA PHE A 451 3.51 -3.28 5.06
C PHE A 451 2.49 -4.36 5.44
N GLU A 452 2.44 -4.78 6.72
CA GLU A 452 1.44 -5.73 7.21
C GLU A 452 -0.01 -5.21 7.06
N TRP A 453 -0.24 -3.90 7.06
CA TRP A 453 -1.57 -3.31 6.83
C TRP A 453 -2.11 -3.45 5.40
N LEU A 454 -1.27 -3.75 4.39
CA LEU A 454 -1.72 -3.97 3.00
C LEU A 454 -2.38 -5.34 2.77
N THR A 455 -2.29 -6.23 3.77
CA THR A 455 -2.84 -7.59 3.72
C THR A 455 -4.23 -7.75 4.31
N VAL A 456 -4.70 -6.75 5.07
CA VAL A 456 -6.03 -6.72 5.67
C VAL A 456 -7.04 -6.07 4.73
#